data_AF-A0A378VYK6-F1
#
_entry.id   AF-A0A378VYK6-F1
#
_cell.length_a   1.000
_cell.length_b   1.000
_cell.length_c   1.000
_cell.angle_alpha   90.00
_cell.angle_beta   90.00
_cell.angle_gamma   90.00
#
_symmetry.space_group_name_H-M   'P 1'
#
loop_
_entity.id
_entity.type
_entity.pdbx_description
1 polymer ?
#
loop_
_entity_poly.entity_id
_entity_poly.type
_entity_poly.pdbx_seq_one_letter_code
_entity_poly.pdbx_strand_id
1 'polypeptide(L)'
;MRLNLAQALICRADLLLLDEPTNHLDLETVLWLENHLASLPCTQIIISHDRDFLNAATTQTIELSQQKLTQYSGNYDFYQTERAQRLAQQQAAYVKQQAQIKHLQSFIDRFKAKATKAVQAQSRMKALAKLERIAPAHLDSEFSFEFYNPDHLPNPLLKLEHADLGYEGKTVLHDITLSLESGARYGLLGVNGSGKSTFIKALAGKIDLLSGSIVHSENLISAISPNTSLTPSAPTKALFGIYSSFLPKYANKKSEISSAASILLVIWRCRKPNLFRRRKSPPCPCHDYLAKAEPAAA
;
A
#
# COMPACT_ATOMS: atom_id res chain seq x y z
N MET A 1 7.29 -8.68 16.75
CA MET A 1 6.59 -9.12 15.52
C MET A 1 7.18 -10.38 14.91
N ARG A 2 8.47 -10.41 14.48
CA ARG A 2 9.06 -11.60 13.83
C ARG A 2 9.00 -12.89 14.65
N LEU A 3 9.21 -12.79 15.97
CA LEU A 3 9.08 -13.94 16.87
C LEU A 3 7.66 -14.51 16.86
N ASN A 4 6.64 -13.67 16.84
CA ASN A 4 5.23 -14.10 16.79
C ASN A 4 4.91 -14.76 15.45
N LEU A 5 5.44 -14.22 14.34
CA LEU A 5 5.32 -14.86 13.03
C LEU A 5 5.99 -16.25 13.05
N ALA A 6 7.21 -16.35 13.57
CA ALA A 6 7.90 -17.65 13.69
C ALA A 6 7.11 -18.64 14.57
N GLN A 7 6.57 -18.19 15.70
CA GLN A 7 5.71 -19.02 16.57
C GLN A 7 4.47 -19.51 15.82
N ALA A 8 3.81 -18.63 15.05
CA ALA A 8 2.64 -18.99 14.25
C ALA A 8 2.97 -20.02 13.16
N LEU A 9 4.13 -19.89 12.51
CA LEU A 9 4.58 -20.81 11.45
C LEU A 9 5.02 -22.18 11.98
N ILE A 10 5.58 -22.23 13.19
CA ILE A 10 6.00 -23.48 13.84
C ILE A 10 4.77 -24.28 14.34
N CYS A 11 3.71 -23.59 14.75
CA CYS A 11 2.49 -24.23 15.21
C CYS A 11 1.78 -24.92 14.04
N ARG A 12 1.46 -26.22 14.21
CA ARG A 12 0.62 -26.93 13.23
C ARG A 12 -0.81 -26.41 13.32
N ALA A 13 -1.22 -25.59 12.36
CA ALA A 13 -2.57 -25.07 12.26
C ALA A 13 -3.28 -25.59 10.99
N ASP A 14 -4.57 -25.90 11.11
CA ASP A 14 -5.42 -26.17 9.93
C ASP A 14 -5.82 -24.88 9.20
N LEU A 15 -5.88 -23.76 9.94
CA LEU A 15 -6.17 -22.40 9.46
C LEU A 15 -5.14 -21.42 10.03
N LEU A 16 -4.46 -20.68 9.15
CA LEU A 16 -3.49 -19.65 9.51
C LEU A 16 -4.03 -18.27 9.09
N LEU A 17 -4.03 -17.32 10.02
CA LEU A 17 -4.43 -15.93 9.78
C LEU A 17 -3.19 -15.04 9.93
N LEU A 18 -2.84 -14.30 8.89
CA LEU A 18 -1.69 -13.41 8.87
C LEU A 18 -2.14 -12.00 8.49
N ASP A 19 -1.79 -11.04 9.33
CA ASP A 19 -2.06 -9.61 9.10
C ASP A 19 -0.74 -8.88 8.87
N GLU A 20 -0.55 -8.38 7.65
CA GLU A 20 0.66 -7.72 7.13
C GLU A 20 1.97 -8.41 7.53
N PRO A 21 2.18 -9.69 7.13
CA PRO A 21 3.32 -10.49 7.60
C PRO A 21 4.67 -10.03 7.01
N THR A 22 4.67 -9.27 5.91
CA THR A 22 5.88 -8.75 5.25
C THR A 22 6.44 -7.51 5.94
N ASN A 23 5.70 -6.91 6.88
CA ASN A 23 6.16 -5.72 7.58
C ASN A 23 7.49 -5.97 8.31
N HIS A 24 8.40 -5.01 8.19
CA HIS A 24 9.72 -5.08 8.83
C HIS A 24 10.54 -6.35 8.49
N LEU A 25 10.26 -7.04 7.39
CA LEU A 25 11.11 -8.10 6.84
C LEU A 25 12.07 -7.51 5.79
N ASP A 26 13.25 -8.10 5.66
CA ASP A 26 14.13 -7.85 4.52
C ASP A 26 13.70 -8.72 3.33
N LEU A 27 14.17 -8.33 2.14
CA LEU A 27 13.77 -8.98 0.89
C LEU A 27 14.00 -10.50 0.91
N GLU A 28 15.15 -10.95 1.42
CA GLU A 28 15.45 -12.38 1.51
C GLU A 28 14.46 -13.14 2.41
N THR A 29 14.08 -12.55 3.56
CA THR A 29 13.10 -13.19 4.46
C THR A 29 11.69 -13.15 3.85
N VAL A 30 11.33 -12.09 3.11
CA VAL A 30 10.05 -12.02 2.38
C VAL A 30 9.98 -13.15 1.34
N LEU A 31 11.00 -13.28 0.48
CA LEU A 31 11.07 -14.35 -0.52
C LEU A 31 11.05 -15.75 0.09
N TRP A 32 11.74 -15.95 1.22
CA TRP A 32 11.66 -17.21 1.97
C TRP A 32 10.23 -17.47 2.46
N LEU A 33 9.58 -16.45 3.04
CA LEU A 33 8.24 -16.54 3.59
C LEU A 33 7.21 -16.86 2.50
N GLU A 34 7.29 -16.23 1.33
CA GLU A 34 6.45 -16.53 0.17
C GLU A 34 6.48 -18.01 -0.19
N ASN A 35 7.68 -18.54 -0.38
CA ASN A 35 7.90 -19.94 -0.75
C ASN A 35 7.44 -20.89 0.36
N HIS A 36 7.71 -20.53 1.62
CA HIS A 36 7.28 -21.31 2.77
C HIS A 36 5.76 -21.39 2.83
N LEU A 37 5.06 -20.25 2.83
CA LEU A 37 3.60 -20.16 2.87
C LEU A 37 2.95 -20.86 1.66
N ALA A 38 3.52 -20.74 0.47
CA ALA A 38 3.01 -21.43 -0.72
C ALA A 38 3.07 -22.97 -0.58
N SER A 39 4.06 -23.49 0.15
CA SER A 39 4.26 -24.92 0.38
C SER A 39 3.44 -25.49 1.55
N LEU A 40 3.01 -24.63 2.50
CA LEU A 40 2.33 -25.08 3.71
C LEU A 40 0.97 -25.75 3.41
N PRO A 41 0.72 -26.98 3.91
CA PRO A 41 -0.52 -27.71 3.65
C PRO A 41 -1.66 -27.30 4.60
N CYS A 42 -1.88 -26.00 4.79
CA CYS A 42 -2.96 -25.43 5.60
C CYS A 42 -3.79 -24.42 4.80
N THR A 43 -5.01 -24.14 5.28
CA THR A 43 -5.81 -23.02 4.75
C THR A 43 -5.25 -21.73 5.30
N GLN A 44 -5.08 -20.71 4.45
CA GLN A 44 -4.44 -19.45 4.83
C GLN A 44 -5.34 -18.28 4.46
N ILE A 45 -5.42 -17.31 5.37
CA ILE A 45 -5.99 -15.98 5.12
C ILE A 45 -4.89 -14.98 5.41
N ILE A 46 -4.51 -14.23 4.38
CA ILE A 46 -3.38 -13.32 4.40
C ILE A 46 -3.87 -11.94 4.02
N ILE A 47 -3.59 -10.96 4.87
CA ILE A 47 -3.79 -9.54 4.59
C ILE A 47 -2.41 -8.95 4.31
N SER A 48 -2.26 -8.29 3.18
CA SER A 48 -1.01 -7.64 2.80
C SER A 48 -1.27 -6.51 1.80
N HIS A 49 -0.45 -5.47 1.86
CA HIS A 49 -0.35 -4.45 0.82
C HIS A 49 0.72 -4.77 -0.25
N ASP A 50 1.52 -5.81 -0.05
CA ASP A 50 2.54 -6.26 -0.98
C ASP A 50 1.94 -7.13 -2.11
N ARG A 51 1.99 -6.59 -3.33
CA ARG A 51 1.37 -7.19 -4.52
C ARG A 51 2.10 -8.45 -4.97
N ASP A 52 3.43 -8.43 -4.97
CA ASP A 52 4.25 -9.53 -5.48
C ASP A 52 4.16 -10.72 -4.51
N PHE A 53 4.25 -10.43 -3.22
CA PHE A 53 4.05 -11.41 -2.15
C PHE A 53 2.70 -12.11 -2.24
N LEU A 54 1.63 -11.33 -2.37
CA LEU A 54 0.27 -11.87 -2.50
C LEU A 54 0.12 -12.71 -3.76
N ASN A 55 0.69 -12.26 -4.88
CA ASN A 55 0.63 -12.97 -6.13
C ASN A 55 1.33 -14.34 -6.07
N ALA A 56 2.46 -14.42 -5.36
CA ALA A 56 3.24 -15.65 -5.20
C ALA A 56 2.64 -16.62 -4.16
N ALA A 57 2.19 -16.12 -3.01
CA ALA A 57 1.77 -16.96 -1.90
C ALA A 57 0.35 -17.54 -2.05
N THR A 58 -0.52 -16.89 -2.84
CA THR A 58 -1.96 -17.13 -2.76
C THR A 58 -2.59 -17.64 -4.06
N THR A 59 -3.84 -18.10 -3.99
CA THR A 59 -4.57 -18.67 -5.13
C THR A 59 -5.92 -18.01 -5.40
N GLN A 60 -6.49 -17.30 -4.43
CA GLN A 60 -7.79 -16.62 -4.54
C GLN A 60 -7.77 -15.29 -3.81
N THR A 61 -8.31 -14.26 -4.42
CA THR A 61 -8.30 -12.89 -3.87
C THR A 61 -9.70 -12.49 -3.39
N ILE A 62 -9.81 -11.90 -2.19
CA ILE A 62 -11.06 -11.30 -1.71
C ILE A 62 -10.86 -9.79 -1.56
N GLU A 63 -11.61 -9.04 -2.36
CA GLU A 63 -11.66 -7.59 -2.30
C GLU A 63 -12.69 -7.14 -1.26
N LEU A 64 -12.25 -6.35 -0.27
CA LEU A 64 -13.14 -5.56 0.57
C LEU A 64 -13.28 -4.16 -0.03
N SER A 65 -14.46 -3.84 -0.55
CA SER A 65 -14.79 -2.51 -1.06
C SER A 65 -16.25 -2.18 -0.79
N GLN A 66 -16.53 -0.93 -0.42
CA GLN A 66 -17.90 -0.45 -0.12
C GLN A 66 -18.65 -1.35 0.88
N GLN A 67 -17.96 -1.79 1.94
CA GLN A 67 -18.48 -2.72 2.96
C GLN A 67 -18.96 -4.08 2.39
N LYS A 68 -18.48 -4.47 1.20
CA LYS A 68 -18.79 -5.75 0.55
C LYS A 68 -17.51 -6.53 0.28
N LEU A 69 -17.62 -7.85 0.39
CA LEU A 69 -16.56 -8.79 0.03
C LEU A 69 -16.87 -9.39 -1.34
N THR A 70 -15.93 -9.25 -2.29
CA THR A 70 -16.02 -9.87 -3.61
C THR A 70 -14.87 -10.85 -3.79
N GLN A 71 -15.18 -12.12 -4.06
CA GLN A 71 -14.19 -13.17 -4.24
C GLN A 71 -13.83 -13.37 -5.72
N TYR A 72 -12.55 -13.56 -5.99
CA TYR A 72 -11.98 -13.82 -7.30
C TYR A 72 -11.23 -15.16 -7.29
N SER A 73 -11.47 -15.98 -8.31
CA SER A 73 -10.82 -17.29 -8.47
C SER A 73 -9.49 -17.15 -9.21
N GLY A 74 -8.54 -16.46 -8.60
CA GLY A 74 -7.19 -16.27 -9.12
C GLY A 74 -6.29 -15.50 -8.15
N ASN A 75 -5.01 -15.42 -8.52
CA ASN A 75 -4.00 -14.64 -7.81
C ASN A 75 -4.26 -13.12 -7.95
N TYR A 76 -3.34 -12.32 -7.40
CA TYR A 76 -3.50 -10.88 -7.36
C TYR A 76 -3.54 -10.24 -8.76
N ASP A 77 -2.74 -10.71 -9.71
CA ASP A 77 -2.73 -10.20 -11.08
C ASP A 77 -4.06 -10.46 -11.82
N PHE A 78 -4.64 -11.65 -11.62
CA PHE A 78 -5.97 -11.97 -12.13
C PHE A 78 -7.02 -11.01 -11.56
N TYR A 79 -6.99 -10.77 -10.25
CA TYR A 79 -7.88 -9.81 -9.59
C TYR A 79 -7.73 -8.40 -10.18
N GLN A 80 -6.50 -7.91 -10.37
CA GLN A 80 -6.26 -6.58 -10.94
C GLN A 80 -6.89 -6.44 -12.33
N THR A 81 -6.70 -7.45 -13.18
CA THR A 81 -7.25 -7.49 -14.55
C THR A 81 -8.78 -7.47 -14.54
N GLU A 82 -9.39 -8.37 -13.76
CA GLU A 82 -10.86 -8.46 -13.64
C GLU A 82 -11.46 -7.18 -13.05
N ARG A 83 -10.82 -6.60 -12.03
CA ARG A 83 -11.26 -5.33 -11.44
C ARG A 83 -11.22 -4.21 -12.47
N ALA A 84 -10.15 -4.09 -13.24
CA ALA A 84 -10.03 -3.06 -14.27
C ALA A 84 -11.13 -3.19 -15.33
N GLN A 85 -11.41 -4.42 -15.79
CA GLN A 85 -12.50 -4.68 -16.74
C GLN A 85 -13.88 -4.32 -16.16
N ARG A 86 -14.16 -4.73 -14.92
CA ARG A 86 -15.42 -4.42 -14.23
C ARG A 86 -15.61 -2.91 -14.09
N LEU A 87 -14.57 -2.18 -13.68
CA LEU A 87 -14.61 -0.72 -13.56
C LEU A 87 -14.85 -0.05 -14.91
N ALA A 88 -14.18 -0.51 -15.98
CA ALA A 88 -14.38 0.01 -17.33
C ALA A 88 -15.82 -0.22 -17.84
N GLN A 89 -16.39 -1.41 -17.61
CA GLN A 89 -17.77 -1.73 -17.96
C GLN A 89 -18.78 -0.87 -17.19
N GLN A 90 -18.58 -0.72 -15.88
CA GLN A 90 -19.42 0.13 -15.03
C GLN A 90 -19.36 1.59 -15.49
N GLN A 91 -18.17 2.10 -15.82
CA GLN A 91 -18.00 3.46 -16.32
C GLN A 91 -18.69 3.66 -17.67
N ALA A 92 -18.55 2.71 -18.60
CA ALA A 92 -19.24 2.76 -19.89
C ALA A 92 -20.77 2.73 -19.73
N ALA A 93 -21.29 1.90 -18.82
CA ALA A 93 -22.72 1.84 -18.51
C ALA A 93 -23.22 3.15 -17.87
N TYR A 94 -22.43 3.72 -16.95
CA TYR A 94 -22.71 5.02 -16.33
C TYR A 94 -22.78 6.14 -17.37
N VAL A 95 -21.80 6.24 -18.27
CA VAL A 95 -21.77 7.27 -19.33
C VAL A 95 -22.98 7.14 -20.27
N LYS A 96 -23.33 5.91 -20.68
CA LYS A 96 -24.53 5.66 -21.50
C LYS A 96 -25.81 6.08 -20.78
N GLN A 97 -25.94 5.74 -19.49
CA GLN A 97 -27.10 6.12 -18.69
C GLN A 97 -27.18 7.64 -18.53
N GLN A 98 -26.08 8.33 -18.29
CA GLN A 98 -26.04 9.79 -18.18
C GLN A 98 -26.43 10.49 -19.48
N ALA A 99 -25.96 9.98 -20.63
CA ALA A 99 -26.37 10.50 -21.93
C ALA A 99 -27.88 10.34 -22.16
N GLN A 100 -28.46 9.19 -21.78
CA GLN A 100 -29.89 8.93 -21.87
C GLN A 100 -30.71 9.84 -20.94
N ILE A 101 -30.25 10.01 -19.70
CA ILE A 101 -30.86 10.92 -18.71
C ILE A 101 -30.88 12.35 -19.26
N LYS A 102 -29.73 12.83 -19.76
CA LYS A 102 -29.60 14.17 -20.36
C LYS A 102 -30.54 14.35 -21.55
N HIS A 103 -30.65 13.35 -22.43
CA HIS A 103 -31.56 13.39 -23.56
C HIS A 103 -33.04 13.48 -23.12
N LEU A 104 -33.46 12.62 -22.19
CA LEU A 104 -34.83 12.64 -21.64
C LEU A 104 -35.15 13.97 -20.95
N GLN A 105 -34.23 14.49 -20.13
CA GLN A 105 -34.35 15.79 -19.48
C GLN A 105 -34.52 16.92 -20.51
N SER A 106 -33.67 16.95 -21.54
CA SER A 106 -33.78 17.98 -22.59
C SER A 106 -35.12 17.97 -23.32
N PHE A 107 -35.75 16.80 -23.50
CA PHE A 107 -37.08 16.69 -24.08
C PHE A 107 -38.15 17.20 -23.11
N ILE A 108 -38.07 16.81 -21.84
CA ILE A 108 -38.99 17.26 -20.80
C ILE A 108 -38.93 18.79 -20.70
N ASP A 109 -37.75 19.37 -20.58
CA ASP A 109 -37.57 20.82 -20.42
C ASP A 109 -38.13 21.61 -21.61
N ARG A 110 -37.93 21.12 -22.84
CA ARG A 110 -38.43 21.78 -24.06
C ARG A 110 -39.94 21.69 -24.26
N PHE A 111 -40.58 20.64 -23.75
CA PHE A 111 -41.97 20.31 -24.10
C PHE A 111 -42.94 20.24 -22.91
N LYS A 112 -42.47 20.42 -21.67
CA LYS A 112 -43.30 20.42 -20.45
C LYS A 112 -44.38 21.50 -20.46
N ALA A 113 -44.12 22.66 -21.07
CA ALA A 113 -45.06 23.79 -21.13
C ALA A 113 -45.98 23.78 -22.37
N LYS A 114 -45.80 22.86 -23.32
CA LYS A 114 -46.64 22.78 -24.54
C LYS A 114 -47.76 21.75 -24.35
N ALA A 115 -49.01 22.23 -24.35
CA ALA A 115 -50.20 21.39 -24.13
C ALA A 115 -50.27 20.16 -25.07
N THR A 116 -49.85 20.29 -26.33
CA THR A 116 -49.86 19.21 -27.33
C THR A 116 -48.88 18.07 -27.04
N LYS A 117 -47.83 18.31 -26.24
CA LYS A 117 -46.80 17.30 -25.90
C LYS A 117 -46.70 17.01 -24.39
N ALA A 118 -47.60 17.58 -23.60
CA ALA A 118 -47.61 17.45 -22.14
C ALA A 118 -47.72 15.98 -21.66
N VAL A 119 -48.59 15.17 -22.30
CA VAL A 119 -48.76 13.75 -21.96
C VAL A 119 -47.48 12.94 -22.21
N GLN A 120 -46.79 13.20 -23.33
CA GLN A 120 -45.50 12.57 -23.64
C GLN A 120 -44.39 13.02 -22.69
N ALA A 121 -44.33 14.29 -22.33
CA ALA A 121 -43.39 14.80 -21.35
C ALA A 121 -43.62 14.17 -19.97
N GLN A 122 -44.88 14.02 -19.55
CA GLN A 122 -45.25 13.38 -18.29
C GLN A 122 -44.92 11.89 -18.23
N SER A 123 -45.10 11.16 -19.33
CA SER A 123 -44.67 9.76 -19.45
C SER A 123 -43.15 9.60 -19.28
N ARG A 124 -42.37 10.43 -19.98
CA ARG A 124 -40.89 10.44 -19.88
C ARG A 124 -40.39 10.87 -18.50
N MET A 125 -41.07 11.80 -17.82
CA MET A 125 -40.78 12.16 -16.42
C MET A 125 -40.95 10.95 -15.49
N LYS A 126 -42.05 10.20 -15.63
CA LYS A 126 -42.28 8.98 -14.85
C LYS A 126 -41.25 7.90 -15.15
N ALA A 127 -40.86 7.74 -16.41
CA ALA A 127 -39.80 6.81 -16.79
C ALA A 127 -38.46 7.19 -16.15
N LEU A 128 -38.10 8.48 -16.19
CA LEU A 128 -36.86 8.98 -15.58
C LEU A 128 -36.84 8.80 -14.05
N ALA A 129 -37.98 8.99 -13.38
CA ALA A 129 -38.11 8.78 -11.94
C ALA A 129 -37.98 7.31 -11.51
N LYS A 130 -38.26 6.36 -12.42
CA LYS A 130 -38.15 4.91 -12.16
C LYS A 130 -36.78 4.32 -12.49
N LEU A 131 -35.87 5.09 -13.09
CA LEU A 131 -34.54 4.61 -13.44
C LEU A 131 -33.68 4.47 -12.17
N GLU A 132 -33.18 3.25 -11.92
CA GLU A 132 -32.12 3.02 -10.94
C GLU A 132 -30.82 3.65 -11.42
N ARG A 133 -30.22 4.52 -10.61
CA ARG A 133 -29.00 5.23 -10.97
C ARG A 133 -27.79 4.33 -10.73
N ILE A 134 -27.00 4.15 -11.77
CA ILE A 134 -25.70 3.48 -11.69
C ILE A 134 -24.74 4.44 -10.98
N ALA A 135 -24.02 3.95 -9.97
CA ALA A 135 -22.96 4.72 -9.32
C ALA A 135 -21.74 4.82 -10.25
N PRO A 136 -21.02 5.96 -10.27
CA PRO A 136 -19.78 6.09 -11.03
C PRO A 136 -18.75 5.07 -10.54
N ALA A 137 -17.94 4.55 -11.47
CA ALA A 137 -16.92 3.54 -11.15
C ALA A 137 -15.73 4.13 -10.36
N HIS A 138 -15.48 5.44 -10.46
CA HIS A 138 -14.32 6.12 -9.89
C HIS A 138 -14.64 6.80 -8.55
N LEU A 139 -14.90 6.01 -7.50
CA LEU A 139 -14.89 6.50 -6.11
C LEU A 139 -13.57 6.20 -5.38
N ASP A 140 -12.61 5.57 -6.06
CA ASP A 140 -11.24 5.53 -5.57
C ASP A 140 -10.63 6.89 -5.87
N SER A 141 -10.34 7.67 -4.83
CA SER A 141 -9.64 8.93 -4.98
C SER A 141 -8.34 8.68 -5.73
N GLU A 142 -8.15 9.39 -6.83
CA GLU A 142 -6.89 9.46 -7.54
C GLU A 142 -5.88 10.17 -6.61
N PHE A 143 -5.26 9.43 -5.71
CA PHE A 143 -4.10 9.92 -4.98
C PHE A 143 -2.95 10.00 -5.99
N SER A 144 -2.82 11.14 -6.64
CA SER A 144 -1.66 11.47 -7.46
C SER A 144 -0.59 12.06 -6.55
N PHE A 145 0.57 11.42 -6.52
CA PHE A 145 1.75 11.96 -5.87
C PHE A 145 2.85 12.11 -6.91
N GLU A 146 3.37 13.32 -7.04
CA GLU A 146 4.48 13.64 -7.93
C GLU A 146 5.61 14.25 -7.12
N PHE A 147 6.84 13.82 -7.41
CA PHE A 147 8.02 14.50 -6.89
C PHE A 147 8.29 15.76 -7.70
N TYR A 148 8.76 16.80 -7.04
CA TYR A 148 9.27 17.97 -7.73
C TYR A 148 10.47 17.60 -8.60
N ASN A 149 10.44 18.02 -9.86
CA ASN A 149 11.56 17.85 -10.77
C ASN A 149 12.45 19.12 -10.72
N PRO A 150 13.69 19.03 -10.20
CA PRO A 150 14.56 20.21 -10.07
C PRO A 150 15.03 20.74 -11.42
N ASP A 151 15.20 22.07 -11.51
CA ASP A 151 15.64 22.75 -12.73
C ASP A 151 17.09 22.40 -13.14
N HIS A 152 17.93 22.07 -12.16
CA HIS A 152 19.32 21.67 -12.38
C HIS A 152 19.73 20.57 -11.40
N LEU A 153 20.28 19.48 -11.91
CA LEU A 153 20.85 18.39 -11.11
C LEU A 153 22.35 18.28 -11.41
N PRO A 154 23.23 18.68 -10.47
CA PRO A 154 24.65 18.48 -10.62
C PRO A 154 25.00 16.98 -10.63
N ASN A 155 26.10 16.63 -11.29
CA ASN A 155 26.60 15.26 -11.35
C ASN A 155 28.12 15.26 -11.04
N PRO A 156 28.61 14.52 -10.02
CA PRO A 156 27.86 13.70 -9.07
C PRO A 156 27.07 14.55 -8.05
N LEU A 157 26.01 13.98 -7.49
CA LEU A 157 25.24 14.59 -6.39
C LEU A 157 26.01 14.51 -5.07
N LEU A 158 26.64 13.36 -4.82
CA LEU A 158 27.33 13.08 -3.57
C LEU A 158 28.43 12.05 -3.80
N LYS A 159 29.60 12.29 -3.22
CA LYS A 159 30.71 11.34 -3.23
C LYS A 159 31.17 11.02 -1.80
N LEU A 160 31.33 9.74 -1.51
CA LEU A 160 31.94 9.19 -0.30
C LEU A 160 33.29 8.60 -0.67
N GLU A 161 34.33 8.92 0.10
CA GLU A 161 35.67 8.39 -0.08
C GLU A 161 36.19 7.83 1.25
N HIS A 162 36.50 6.53 1.25
CA HIS A 162 37.04 5.80 2.41
C HIS A 162 36.32 6.08 3.72
N ALA A 163 34.98 6.14 3.67
CA ALA A 163 34.17 6.60 4.78
C ALA A 163 33.75 5.48 5.73
N ASP A 164 34.02 5.67 7.02
CA ASP A 164 33.51 4.81 8.09
C ASP A 164 32.26 5.43 8.72
N LEU A 165 31.19 4.64 8.85
CA LEU A 165 29.92 5.07 9.42
C LEU A 165 29.57 4.28 10.67
N GLY A 166 29.07 4.95 11.69
CA GLY A 166 28.70 4.29 12.94
C GLY A 166 28.07 5.23 13.96
N TYR A 167 27.96 4.75 15.19
CA TYR A 167 27.39 5.49 16.32
C TYR A 167 28.31 5.38 17.53
N GLU A 168 28.53 6.48 18.27
CA GLU A 168 29.26 6.48 19.54
C GLU A 168 30.65 5.78 19.45
N GLY A 169 31.34 5.97 18.32
CA GLY A 169 32.65 5.35 18.06
C GLY A 169 32.63 3.88 17.66
N LYS A 170 31.44 3.24 17.59
CA LYS A 170 31.27 1.89 17.04
C LYS A 170 30.99 1.97 15.55
N THR A 171 31.95 1.51 14.75
CA THR A 171 31.79 1.44 13.30
C THR A 171 30.82 0.31 12.92
N VAL A 172 29.86 0.64 12.06
CA VAL A 172 28.84 -0.27 11.53
C VAL A 172 29.14 -0.60 10.07
N LEU A 173 29.65 0.37 9.31
CA LEU A 173 30.04 0.21 7.91
C LEU A 173 31.46 0.75 7.75
N HIS A 174 32.30 -0.02 7.08
CA HIS A 174 33.72 0.26 6.92
C HIS A 174 34.07 0.59 5.47
N ASP A 175 35.00 1.53 5.29
CA ASP A 175 35.68 1.83 4.03
C ASP A 175 34.73 1.99 2.83
N ILE A 176 33.70 2.81 2.98
CA ILE A 176 32.72 3.03 1.92
C ILE A 176 33.26 4.05 0.91
N THR A 177 33.41 3.61 -0.34
CA THR A 177 33.66 4.48 -1.49
C THR A 177 32.48 4.39 -2.46
N LEU A 178 31.76 5.50 -2.64
CA LEU A 178 30.56 5.54 -3.46
C LEU A 178 30.39 6.92 -4.12
N SER A 179 29.94 6.93 -5.37
CA SER A 179 29.50 8.15 -6.07
C SER A 179 28.04 8.01 -6.48
N LEU A 180 27.20 8.94 -6.04
CA LEU A 180 25.79 9.03 -6.44
C LEU A 180 25.66 9.98 -7.61
N GLU A 181 25.20 9.45 -8.74
CA GLU A 181 25.03 10.16 -10.00
C GLU A 181 23.63 10.75 -10.13
N SER A 182 23.52 11.83 -10.89
CA SER A 182 22.22 12.44 -11.23
C SER A 182 21.36 11.52 -12.09
N GLY A 183 20.07 11.45 -11.79
CA GLY A 183 19.08 10.66 -12.56
C GLY A 183 19.12 9.16 -12.31
N ALA A 184 20.11 8.65 -11.57
CA ALA A 184 20.22 7.25 -11.22
C ALA A 184 19.23 6.84 -10.11
N ARG A 185 18.77 5.59 -10.15
CA ARG A 185 17.91 4.97 -9.13
C ARG A 185 18.71 3.90 -8.40
N TYR A 186 18.90 4.09 -7.10
CA TYR A 186 19.70 3.18 -6.27
C TYR A 186 18.79 2.34 -5.37
N GLY A 187 19.00 1.02 -5.39
CA GLY A 187 18.38 0.08 -4.45
C GLY A 187 19.38 -0.32 -3.36
N LEU A 188 19.07 -0.01 -2.10
CA LEU A 188 19.90 -0.42 -0.96
C LEU A 188 19.37 -1.74 -0.38
N LEU A 189 20.09 -2.82 -0.63
CA LEU A 189 19.75 -4.16 -0.17
C LEU A 189 20.66 -4.61 0.96
N GLY A 190 20.16 -5.52 1.80
CA GLY A 190 20.92 -6.12 2.89
C GLY A 190 20.01 -6.67 3.97
N VAL A 191 20.57 -7.46 4.88
CA VAL A 191 19.82 -8.00 6.01
C VAL A 191 19.45 -6.93 7.01
N ASN A 192 18.44 -7.18 7.82
CA ASN A 192 18.10 -6.29 8.91
C ASN A 192 19.26 -6.17 9.92
N GLY A 193 19.60 -4.93 10.29
CA GLY A 193 20.76 -4.66 11.13
C GLY A 193 22.07 -4.46 10.37
N SER A 194 22.12 -4.63 9.04
CA SER A 194 23.33 -4.42 8.22
C SER A 194 23.77 -2.96 8.07
N GLY A 195 23.19 -2.02 8.82
CA GLY A 195 23.54 -0.60 8.73
C GLY A 195 22.82 0.22 7.65
N LYS A 196 21.81 -0.31 6.94
CA LYS A 196 21.07 0.42 5.89
C LYS A 196 20.56 1.80 6.34
N SER A 197 19.94 1.87 7.51
CA SER A 197 19.43 3.12 8.06
C SER A 197 20.55 4.07 8.49
N THR A 198 21.68 3.53 8.97
CA THR A 198 22.88 4.31 9.29
C THR A 198 23.42 4.97 8.02
N PHE A 199 23.52 4.20 6.93
CA PHE A 199 23.96 4.67 5.62
C PHE A 199 23.07 5.79 5.07
N ILE A 200 21.75 5.60 5.03
CA ILE A 200 20.81 6.63 4.54
C ILE A 200 20.89 7.90 5.39
N LYS A 201 21.00 7.78 6.71
CA LYS A 201 21.12 8.92 7.61
C LYS A 201 22.43 9.69 7.40
N ALA A 202 23.54 8.99 7.16
CA ALA A 202 24.82 9.62 6.84
C ALA A 202 24.75 10.38 5.51
N LEU A 203 24.15 9.80 4.47
CA LEU A 203 23.97 10.46 3.16
C LEU A 203 23.15 11.74 3.22
N ALA A 204 22.26 11.90 4.20
CA ALA A 204 21.50 13.13 4.40
C ALA A 204 22.07 14.04 5.49
N GLY A 205 23.30 13.79 5.96
CA GLY A 205 23.97 14.61 6.98
C GLY A 205 23.33 14.56 8.37
N LYS A 206 22.58 13.49 8.71
CA LYS A 206 22.01 13.31 10.07
C LYS A 206 22.96 12.61 11.05
N ILE A 207 24.05 12.04 10.55
CA ILE A 207 25.09 11.37 11.33
C ILE A 207 26.42 11.79 10.73
N ASP A 208 27.37 12.14 11.60
CA ASP A 208 28.73 12.48 11.18
C ASP A 208 29.52 11.21 10.83
N LEU A 209 30.47 11.36 9.90
CA LEU A 209 31.40 10.29 9.58
C LEU A 209 32.32 10.02 10.78
N LEU A 210 32.67 8.76 11.02
CA LEU A 210 33.71 8.42 11.98
C LEU A 210 35.11 8.65 11.38
N SER A 211 35.27 8.38 10.08
CA SER A 211 36.49 8.59 9.30
C SER A 211 36.13 8.81 7.81
N GLY A 212 37.09 9.27 7.01
CA GLY A 212 36.92 9.52 5.58
C GLY A 212 36.31 10.88 5.24
N SER A 213 35.80 11.04 4.02
CA SER A 213 35.19 12.29 3.56
C SER A 213 33.89 12.09 2.78
N ILE A 214 32.99 13.07 2.89
CA ILE A 214 31.74 13.17 2.12
C ILE A 214 31.71 14.53 1.43
N VAL A 215 31.55 14.52 0.11
CA VAL A 215 31.46 15.72 -0.72
C VAL A 215 30.07 15.78 -1.32
N HIS A 216 29.31 16.82 -0.95
CA HIS A 216 28.01 17.11 -1.55
C HIS A 216 28.17 18.14 -2.66
N SER A 217 27.42 17.99 -3.75
CA SER A 217 27.32 19.03 -4.77
C SER A 217 26.67 20.29 -4.19
N GLU A 218 27.10 21.47 -4.66
CA GLU A 218 26.52 22.74 -4.23
C GLU A 218 25.01 22.79 -4.46
N ASN A 219 24.28 23.37 -3.49
CA ASN A 219 22.81 23.51 -3.50
C ASN A 219 22.01 22.19 -3.53
N LEU A 220 22.61 21.05 -3.16
CA LEU A 220 21.87 19.80 -3.02
C LEU A 220 20.90 19.86 -1.84
N ILE A 221 19.61 19.70 -2.11
CA ILE A 221 18.58 19.52 -1.08
C ILE A 221 18.28 18.02 -0.99
N SER A 222 18.56 17.42 0.17
CA SER A 222 18.23 16.02 0.45
C SER A 222 17.03 15.90 1.39
N ALA A 223 16.19 14.89 1.17
CA ALA A 223 15.05 14.58 2.03
C ALA A 223 15.06 13.08 2.36
N ILE A 224 14.81 12.72 3.62
CA ILE A 224 14.62 11.34 4.04
C ILE A 224 13.22 11.18 4.61
N SER A 225 12.48 10.18 4.13
CA SER A 225 11.31 9.66 4.81
C SER A 225 11.72 8.53 5.77
N PRO A 226 11.57 8.70 7.10
CA PRO A 226 11.91 7.64 8.05
C PRO A 226 10.89 6.50 8.00
N ASN A 227 11.35 5.28 8.29
CA ASN A 227 10.49 4.07 8.38
C ASN A 227 9.67 4.00 9.68
N THR A 228 9.72 5.03 10.51
CA THR A 228 8.92 5.09 11.74
C THR A 228 7.48 5.39 11.35
N SER A 229 6.54 4.57 11.83
CA SER A 229 5.10 4.88 11.75
C SER A 229 4.90 6.32 12.20
N LEU A 230 4.56 7.20 11.25
CA LEU A 230 4.19 8.58 11.54
C LEU A 230 3.04 8.50 12.53
N THR A 231 3.30 8.77 13.80
CA THR A 231 2.22 8.89 14.78
C THR A 231 1.29 9.98 14.27
N PRO A 232 0.00 9.72 14.05
CA PRO A 232 -0.95 10.72 13.60
C PRO A 232 -1.34 11.61 14.79
N SER A 233 -0.37 12.21 15.47
CA SER A 233 -0.62 13.26 16.47
C SER A 233 -0.88 14.62 15.80
N ALA A 234 -0.84 14.65 14.48
CA ALA A 234 -0.88 15.88 13.72
C ALA A 234 -1.90 15.71 12.58
N PRO A 235 -3.10 16.31 12.67
CA PRO A 235 -4.11 16.23 11.61
C PRO A 235 -3.48 16.73 10.30
N THR A 236 -3.95 16.27 9.15
CA THR A 236 -3.38 16.44 7.79
C THR A 236 -2.79 17.83 7.45
N LYS A 237 -3.23 18.89 8.16
CA LYS A 237 -2.59 20.23 8.20
C LYS A 237 -1.11 20.25 8.64
N ALA A 238 -0.69 19.34 9.50
CA ALA A 238 0.66 19.32 10.06
C ALA A 238 1.69 18.63 9.15
N LEU A 239 1.27 17.65 8.34
CA LEU A 239 2.11 17.14 7.25
C LEU A 239 2.39 18.26 6.23
N PHE A 240 1.37 19.04 5.87
CA PHE A 240 1.57 20.24 5.03
C PHE A 240 2.45 21.30 5.73
N GLY A 241 2.28 21.49 7.04
CA GLY A 241 3.10 22.39 7.86
C GLY A 241 4.59 22.01 7.87
N ILE A 242 4.90 20.73 8.09
CA ILE A 242 6.28 20.20 8.08
C ILE A 242 6.90 20.27 6.67
N TYR A 243 6.12 20.04 5.61
CA TYR A 243 6.60 20.19 4.24
C TYR A 243 6.79 21.67 3.84
N SER A 244 5.91 22.57 4.30
CA SER A 244 5.96 24.00 3.99
C SER A 244 7.12 24.73 4.68
N SER A 245 7.57 24.26 5.84
CA SER A 245 8.74 24.81 6.54
C SER A 245 10.07 24.42 5.87
N PHE A 246 10.12 23.27 5.19
CA PHE A 246 11.29 22.85 4.38
C PHE A 246 11.34 23.49 2.98
N LEU A 247 10.21 23.98 2.45
CA LEU A 247 10.11 24.61 1.13
C LEU A 247 9.31 25.94 1.17
N PRO A 248 9.84 26.99 1.83
CA PRO A 248 9.10 28.24 2.05
C PRO A 248 8.70 28.98 0.76
N LYS A 249 9.37 28.72 -0.37
CA LYS A 249 9.00 29.27 -1.69
C LYS A 249 7.66 28.76 -2.25
N TYR A 250 7.07 27.70 -1.69
CA TYR A 250 5.94 26.99 -2.35
C TYR A 250 4.72 26.72 -1.45
N ALA A 251 4.63 27.41 -0.30
CA ALA A 251 3.52 27.28 0.65
C ALA A 251 2.11 27.60 0.09
N ASN A 252 2.00 28.18 -1.11
CA ASN A 252 0.74 28.66 -1.70
C ASN A 252 0.01 27.67 -2.62
N LYS A 253 0.52 26.46 -2.88
CA LYS A 253 -0.24 25.44 -3.62
C LYS A 253 -0.87 24.44 -2.65
N LYS A 254 -2.06 24.77 -2.14
CA LYS A 254 -2.92 23.82 -1.42
C LYS A 254 -3.45 22.78 -2.41
N SER A 255 -2.96 21.55 -2.33
CA SER A 255 -3.69 20.38 -2.83
C SER A 255 -4.27 19.62 -1.63
N GLU A 256 -5.55 19.29 -1.72
CA GLU A 256 -6.33 18.62 -0.69
C GLU A 256 -5.82 17.18 -0.52
N ILE A 257 -5.18 16.89 0.61
CA ILE A 257 -4.89 15.52 1.03
C ILE A 257 -6.13 15.01 1.78
N SER A 258 -7.05 14.39 1.06
CA SER A 258 -8.12 13.59 1.66
C SER A 258 -7.66 12.14 1.76
N SER A 259 -7.84 11.54 2.94
CA SER A 259 -7.46 10.17 3.25
C SER A 259 -8.23 9.19 2.38
N ALA A 260 -7.51 8.36 1.65
CA ALA A 260 -8.06 7.17 1.02
C ALA A 260 -7.00 6.08 0.94
N ALA A 261 -7.10 5.14 1.86
CA ALA A 261 -6.56 3.81 1.68
C ALA A 261 -7.37 2.90 2.61
N SER A 262 -8.44 2.34 2.07
CA SER A 262 -9.10 1.19 2.68
C SER A 262 -9.32 0.18 1.58
N ILE A 263 -8.22 -0.44 1.17
CA ILE A 263 -8.27 -1.73 0.49
C ILE A 263 -7.58 -2.69 1.45
N LEU A 264 -8.35 -3.18 2.43
CA LEU A 264 -7.97 -4.35 3.20
C LEU A 264 -8.19 -5.54 2.27
N LEU A 265 -7.12 -6.01 1.65
CA LEU A 265 -7.21 -7.12 0.71
C LEU A 265 -7.01 -8.42 1.49
N VAL A 266 -8.08 -9.19 1.64
CA VAL A 266 -8.06 -10.46 2.34
C VAL A 266 -7.86 -11.53 1.29
N ILE A 267 -6.71 -12.20 1.27
CA ILE A 267 -6.42 -13.17 0.22
C ILE A 267 -6.42 -14.58 0.80
N TRP A 268 -7.19 -15.46 0.17
CA TRP A 268 -7.54 -16.79 0.64
C TRP A 268 -6.85 -17.86 -0.21
N ARG A 269 -6.32 -18.90 0.45
CA ARG A 269 -5.84 -20.10 -0.22
C ARG A 269 -6.50 -21.32 0.40
N CYS A 270 -7.39 -21.97 -0.35
CA CYS A 270 -8.02 -23.23 0.04
C CYS A 270 -7.45 -24.40 -0.76
N ARG A 271 -6.74 -25.30 -0.08
CA ARG A 271 -6.20 -26.51 -0.74
C ARG A 271 -6.89 -27.81 -0.36
N LYS A 272 -8.11 -27.79 0.20
CA LYS A 272 -8.91 -29.02 0.39
C LYS A 272 -10.42 -28.81 0.22
N PRO A 273 -11.09 -29.53 -0.71
CA PRO A 273 -12.55 -29.53 -0.85
C PRO A 273 -13.32 -30.33 0.25
N ASN A 274 -12.68 -30.68 1.37
CA ASN A 274 -13.27 -31.56 2.40
C ASN A 274 -13.17 -30.97 3.83
N LEU A 275 -13.47 -29.68 3.99
CA LEU A 275 -13.67 -29.06 5.30
C LEU A 275 -15.03 -29.51 5.87
N PHE A 276 -15.12 -30.70 6.47
CA PHE A 276 -16.07 -31.08 7.55
C PHE A 276 -15.96 -32.58 7.94
N ARG A 277 -14.78 -33.22 7.83
CA ARG A 277 -14.54 -34.49 8.54
C ARG A 277 -13.66 -34.24 9.75
N ARG A 278 -14.27 -34.25 10.95
CA ARG A 278 -13.59 -34.31 12.24
C ARG A 278 -12.57 -35.46 12.21
N ARG A 279 -11.28 -35.15 12.03
CA ARG A 279 -10.20 -36.04 12.47
C ARG A 279 -9.77 -35.55 13.83
N LYS A 280 -9.95 -36.38 14.86
CA LYS A 280 -9.34 -36.16 16.19
C LYS A 280 -7.82 -36.28 16.01
N SER A 281 -7.11 -35.16 16.00
CA SER A 281 -5.66 -35.09 16.14
C SER A 281 -5.29 -34.96 17.63
N PRO A 282 -4.16 -35.54 18.08
CA PRO A 282 -3.71 -35.39 19.47
C PRO A 282 -3.31 -33.94 19.77
N PRO A 283 -3.40 -33.49 21.05
CA PRO A 283 -3.09 -32.11 21.42
C PRO A 283 -1.62 -31.79 21.13
N CYS A 284 -1.40 -30.64 20.49
CA CYS A 284 -0.07 -30.10 20.20
C CYS A 284 0.58 -29.65 21.53
N PRO A 285 1.85 -30.01 21.81
CA PRO A 285 2.52 -29.64 23.07
C PRO A 285 2.77 -28.13 23.25
N CYS A 286 2.40 -27.31 22.27
CA CYS A 286 2.53 -25.85 22.31
C CYS A 286 1.46 -25.18 23.19
N HIS A 287 0.40 -25.90 23.58
CA HIS A 287 -0.74 -25.33 24.32
C HIS A 287 -0.37 -24.86 25.74
N ASP A 288 0.71 -25.41 26.32
CA ASP A 288 1.17 -25.08 27.67
C ASP A 288 2.06 -23.84 27.73
N TYR A 289 2.61 -23.38 26.59
CA TYR A 289 3.49 -22.20 26.57
C TYR A 289 2.75 -20.87 26.44
N LEU A 290 1.53 -20.87 25.90
CA LEU A 290 0.72 -19.66 25.73
C LEU A 290 -0.09 -19.27 26.97
N ALA A 291 -0.23 -20.16 27.95
CA ALA A 291 -0.98 -19.90 29.19
C ALA A 291 -0.16 -19.23 30.30
N LYS A 292 1.13 -18.95 30.10
CA LYS A 292 2.04 -18.39 31.14
C LYS A 292 2.52 -16.95 30.90
N ALA A 293 1.98 -16.25 29.90
CA ALA A 293 2.28 -14.83 29.68
C ALA A 293 1.16 -13.95 30.26
N GLU A 294 1.07 -13.86 31.59
CA GLU A 294 0.40 -12.73 32.25
C GLU A 294 1.32 -11.50 32.25
N PRO A 295 0.77 -10.27 32.22
CA PRO A 295 1.56 -9.06 32.13
C PRO A 295 2.17 -8.73 33.49
N ALA A 296 3.50 -8.62 33.57
CA ALA A 296 4.15 -7.97 34.70
C ALA A 296 3.85 -6.46 34.62
N ALA A 297 2.95 -6.01 35.50
CA ALA A 297 2.76 -4.61 35.82
C ALA A 297 3.89 -4.14 36.76
N ALA A 298 4.68 -3.16 36.30
CA ALA A 298 5.31 -2.07 37.07
C ALA A 298 6.12 -1.19 36.10
#